data_AF-A0A183HSH7-F1
#
_entry.id   AF-A0A183HSH7-F1
#
_cell.length_a   1.000
_cell.length_b   1.000
_cell.length_c   1.000
_cell.angle_alpha   90.00
_cell.angle_beta   90.00
_cell.angle_gamma   90.00
#
_symmetry.space_group_name_H-M   'P 1'
#
loop_
_entity.id
_entity.type
_entity.pdbx_description
1 polymer ?
#
loop_
_entity_poly.entity_id
_entity_poly.type
_entity_poly.pdbx_seq_one_letter_code
_entity_poly.pdbx_strand_id
1 'polypeptide(L)'
;IRTERGSGAWCPRQQISSEIVEWLQIDFDTDMVITAIESQGRFDGGRGLEYAPAYMLEYWRESLGTWARYKDGKQNEVFEKNFFSPIKITNF
;
A
#
# COMPACT_ATOMS: atom_id res chain seq x y z
N ILE A 1 20.25 6.61 -0.64
CA ILE A 1 20.45 7.33 -1.92
C ILE A 1 19.28 6.98 -2.82
N ARG A 2 18.34 7.92 -3.05
CA ARG A 2 17.14 7.72 -3.88
C ARG A 2 17.55 7.74 -5.35
N THR A 3 17.55 6.58 -6.00
CA THR A 3 17.84 6.45 -7.44
C THR A 3 16.55 6.14 -8.18
N GLU A 4 16.23 6.92 -9.21
CA GLU A 4 15.09 6.65 -10.09
C GLU A 4 15.58 5.90 -11.34
N ARG A 5 14.89 4.80 -11.68
CA ARG A 5 14.91 4.23 -13.03
C ARG A 5 13.46 4.27 -13.54
N GLY A 6 13.19 5.04 -14.60
CA GLY A 6 11.83 5.28 -15.11
C GLY A 6 11.19 6.57 -14.58
N SER A 7 9.86 6.68 -14.68
CA SER A 7 9.10 7.92 -14.39
C SER A 7 8.94 8.31 -12.91
N GLY A 8 9.58 7.59 -11.99
CA GLY A 8 9.73 7.99 -10.59
C GLY A 8 8.69 7.49 -9.58
N ALA A 9 7.65 6.73 -10.01
CA ALA A 9 6.70 6.01 -9.16
C ALA A 9 5.82 5.06 -9.99
N TRP A 10 5.02 4.24 -9.31
CA TRP A 10 3.84 3.61 -9.91
C TRP A 10 2.67 4.59 -9.91
N CYS A 11 1.96 4.70 -11.04
CA CYS A 11 0.72 5.45 -11.14
C CYS A 11 -0.31 4.57 -11.86
N PRO A 12 -1.55 4.46 -11.32
CA PRO A 12 -2.61 3.73 -12.01
C PRO A 12 -2.97 4.44 -13.32
N ARG A 13 -3.55 3.68 -14.25
CA ARG A 13 -3.97 4.24 -15.55
C ARG A 13 -5.15 5.20 -15.38
N GLN A 14 -6.10 4.86 -14.50
CA GLN A 14 -7.26 5.69 -14.21
C GLN A 14 -7.04 6.48 -12.91
N GLN A 15 -7.62 7.67 -12.86
CA GLN A 15 -7.64 8.46 -11.63
C GLN A 15 -8.61 7.81 -10.64
N ILE A 16 -8.15 7.66 -9.39
CA ILE A 16 -8.97 7.11 -8.30
C ILE A 16 -10.19 8.00 -8.06
N SER A 17 -11.35 7.36 -7.88
CA SER A 17 -12.62 7.98 -7.52
C SER A 17 -13.41 7.04 -6.61
N SER A 18 -14.63 7.42 -6.22
CA SER A 18 -15.53 6.53 -5.48
C SER A 18 -15.93 5.27 -6.26
N GLU A 19 -15.78 5.29 -7.58
CA GLU A 19 -16.16 4.19 -8.49
C GLU A 19 -14.94 3.43 -9.03
N ILE A 20 -13.74 4.00 -8.91
CA ILE A 20 -12.51 3.48 -9.49
C ILE A 20 -11.56 3.08 -8.36
N VAL A 21 -11.38 1.77 -8.20
CA VAL A 21 -10.43 1.18 -7.26
C VAL A 21 -9.29 0.56 -8.04
N GLU A 22 -8.07 0.97 -7.74
CA GLU A 22 -6.84 0.44 -8.31
C GLU A 22 -5.93 -0.02 -7.17
N TRP A 23 -5.04 -0.98 -7.44
CA TRP A 23 -4.21 -1.60 -6.42
C TRP A 23 -2.80 -1.89 -6.94
N LEU A 24 -1.87 -1.97 -5.99
CA LEU A 24 -0.53 -2.50 -6.19
C LEU A 24 -0.39 -3.73 -5.30
N GLN A 25 -0.20 -4.90 -5.91
CA GLN A 25 0.01 -6.16 -5.20
C GLN A 25 1.50 -6.44 -5.11
N ILE A 26 1.91 -6.95 -3.95
CA ILE A 26 3.26 -7.44 -3.71
C ILE A 26 3.10 -8.89 -3.28
N ASP A 27 3.58 -9.80 -4.13
CA ASP A 27 3.61 -11.22 -3.83
C ASP A 27 4.90 -11.57 -3.10
N PHE A 28 4.77 -12.38 -2.06
CA PHE A 28 5.88 -12.96 -1.33
C PHE A 28 5.87 -14.46 -1.58
N ASP A 29 7.04 -15.03 -1.87
CA ASP A 29 7.17 -16.48 -2.14
C ASP A 29 6.89 -17.34 -0.89
N THR A 30 6.90 -16.72 0.29
CA THR A 30 6.65 -17.38 1.57
C THR A 30 5.77 -16.51 2.46
N ASP A 31 5.20 -17.12 3.49
CA ASP A 31 4.52 -16.37 4.54
C ASP A 31 5.46 -15.36 5.21
N MET A 32 4.99 -14.12 5.30
CA MET A 32 5.77 -12.99 5.81
C MET A 32 4.98 -12.26 6.88
N VAL A 33 5.65 -11.92 7.98
CA VAL A 33 5.10 -10.97 8.94
C VAL A 33 5.47 -9.56 8.49
N ILE A 34 4.52 -8.89 7.85
CA ILE A 34 4.64 -7.46 7.60
C ILE A 34 4.51 -6.77 8.97
N THR A 35 5.40 -5.81 9.24
CA THR A 35 5.39 -5.02 10.48
C THR A 35 5.27 -3.53 10.21
N ALA A 36 5.63 -3.04 9.03
CA ALA A 36 5.50 -1.63 8.69
C ALA A 36 5.37 -1.47 7.17
N ILE A 37 4.71 -0.40 6.76
CA ILE A 37 4.59 0.01 5.36
C ILE A 37 4.89 1.49 5.30
N GLU A 38 5.74 1.89 4.36
CA GLU A 38 6.00 3.29 4.03
C GLU A 38 5.54 3.54 2.60
N SER A 39 4.70 4.57 2.40
CA SER A 39 4.27 5.00 1.07
C SER A 39 5.04 6.23 0.64
N GLN A 40 5.37 6.30 -0.64
CA GLN A 40 6.03 7.46 -1.22
C GLN A 40 5.30 7.90 -2.49
N GLY A 41 5.21 9.21 -2.69
CA GLY A 41 4.76 9.80 -3.95
C GLY A 41 5.86 9.77 -5.03
N ARG A 42 5.51 10.24 -6.22
CA ARG A 42 6.44 10.38 -7.34
C ARG A 42 7.51 11.42 -7.01
N PHE A 43 8.78 11.08 -7.24
CA PHE A 43 9.88 12.00 -6.97
C PHE A 43 10.19 12.91 -8.17
N ASP A 44 10.38 12.38 -9.39
CA ASP A 44 10.61 13.12 -10.65
C ASP A 44 11.63 14.25 -10.52
N GLY A 45 12.84 13.87 -10.09
CA GLY A 45 13.91 14.82 -9.82
C GLY A 45 13.56 15.91 -8.80
N GLY A 46 12.60 15.67 -7.91
CA GLY A 46 12.10 16.62 -6.91
C GLY A 46 10.93 17.49 -7.38
N ARG A 47 10.39 17.25 -8.58
CA ARG A 47 9.25 18.01 -9.14
C ARG A 47 7.92 17.24 -9.06
N GLY A 48 7.95 15.97 -8.69
CA GLY A 48 6.75 15.16 -8.54
C GLY A 48 5.86 15.71 -7.44
N LEU A 49 4.57 15.84 -7.74
CA LEU A 49 3.54 16.34 -6.82
C LEU A 49 2.48 15.28 -6.54
N GLU A 50 2.53 14.16 -7.26
CA GLU A 50 1.57 13.08 -7.22
C GLU A 50 1.89 12.15 -6.06
N TYR A 51 0.91 11.95 -5.19
CA TYR A 51 0.97 10.98 -4.11
C TYR A 51 -0.43 10.49 -3.78
N ALA A 52 -0.53 9.26 -3.26
CA ALA A 52 -1.77 8.79 -2.66
C ALA A 52 -1.95 9.45 -1.28
N PRO A 53 -3.01 10.24 -1.04
CA PRO A 53 -3.22 10.90 0.25
C PRO A 53 -3.66 9.91 1.34
N ALA A 54 -4.28 8.81 0.94
CA ALA A 54 -4.63 7.70 1.80
C ALA A 54 -4.68 6.40 1.00
N TYR A 55 -4.64 5.27 1.68
CA TYR A 55 -4.78 3.94 1.10
C TYR A 55 -5.45 2.99 2.08
N MET A 56 -5.95 1.88 1.55
CA MET A 56 -6.43 0.75 2.34
C MET A 56 -5.52 -0.45 2.08
N LEU A 57 -5.48 -1.38 3.02
CA LEU A 57 -4.68 -2.60 2.90
C LEU A 57 -5.59 -3.81 2.84
N GLU A 58 -5.31 -4.66 1.86
CA GLU A 58 -5.90 -5.98 1.75
C GLU A 58 -4.77 -7.01 1.75
N TYR A 59 -5.04 -8.17 2.35
CA TYR A 59 -4.10 -9.28 2.37
C TYR A 59 -4.82 -10.58 2.08
N TRP A 60 -4.10 -11.51 1.48
CA TRP A 60 -4.57 -12.85 1.18
C TRP A 60 -3.89 -13.88 2.09
N ARG A 61 -4.63 -14.92 2.47
CA ARG A 61 -4.09 -16.14 3.08
C ARG A 61 -4.84 -17.33 2.53
N GLU A 62 -4.14 -18.44 2.30
CA GLU A 62 -4.79 -19.68 1.86
C GLU A 62 -5.92 -20.11 2.80
N SER A 63 -5.69 -20.00 4.11
CA SER A 63 -6.70 -20.31 5.14
C SER A 63 -7.94 -19.43 5.11
N LEU A 64 -7.85 -18.22 4.54
CA LEU A 64 -8.99 -17.32 4.37
C LEU A 64 -9.75 -17.57 3.06
N GLY A 65 -9.05 -18.03 2.01
CA GLY A 65 -9.64 -18.26 0.69
C GLY A 65 -10.23 -17.02 0.03
N THR A 66 -9.99 -15.83 0.58
CA THR A 66 -10.46 -14.54 0.10
C THR A 66 -9.52 -13.42 0.56
N TRP A 67 -9.57 -12.28 -0.13
CA TRP A 67 -8.95 -11.05 0.34
C TRP A 67 -9.65 -10.55 1.60
N ALA A 68 -8.86 -10.14 2.59
CA ALA A 68 -9.35 -9.56 3.83
C ALA A 68 -8.83 -8.12 3.98
N ARG A 69 -9.73 -7.20 4.36
CA ARG A 69 -9.39 -5.82 4.68
C ARG A 69 -8.69 -5.77 6.04
N TYR A 70 -7.53 -5.14 6.09
CA TYR A 70 -6.84 -4.88 7.35
C TYR A 70 -7.50 -3.73 8.11
N LYS A 71 -7.60 -3.90 9.43
CA LYS A 71 -8.07 -2.91 10.38
C LYS A 71 -7.01 -2.70 11.45
N ASP A 72 -6.76 -1.45 11.80
CA ASP A 72 -5.90 -1.15 12.94
C ASP A 72 -6.59 -1.53 14.28
N GLY A 73 -5.88 -1.38 15.40
CA GLY A 73 -6.43 -1.68 16.73
C GLY A 73 -7.65 -0.83 17.14
N LYS A 74 -7.94 0.24 16.39
CA LYS A 74 -9.11 1.12 16.57
C LYS A 74 -10.19 0.88 15.51
N GLN A 75 -10.07 -0.19 14.70
CA GLN A 75 -10.98 -0.54 13.62
C GLN A 75 -10.95 0.39 12.40
N ASN A 76 -9.90 1.21 12.25
CA ASN A 76 -9.73 2.04 11.04
C ASN A 76 -9.20 1.20 9.88
N GLU A 77 -9.77 1.39 8.70
CA GLU A 77 -9.35 0.73 7.45
C GLU A 77 -8.55 1.67 6.52
N VAL A 78 -8.67 2.98 6.75
CA VAL A 78 -8.05 4.02 5.91
C VAL A 78 -6.79 4.53 6.59
N PHE A 79 -5.68 4.45 5.87
CA PHE A 79 -4.37 4.90 6.30
C PHE A 79 -3.97 6.15 5.54
N GLU A 80 -3.70 7.24 6.26
CA GLU A 80 -3.21 8.48 5.65
C GLU A 80 -1.75 8.34 5.17
N LYS A 81 -1.34 9.22 4.25
CA LYS A 81 0.04 9.30 3.76
C LYS A 81 1.04 9.35 4.91
N ASN A 82 2.08 8.51 4.84
CA ASN A 82 3.10 8.30 5.86
C ASN A 82 2.58 7.68 7.17
N PHE A 83 1.73 6.66 7.08
CA PHE A 83 1.32 5.88 8.24
C PHE A 83 2.45 4.97 8.73
N PHE A 84 3.31 5.49 9.59
CA PHE A 84 4.22 4.66 10.40
C PHE A 84 3.42 4.03 11.54
N SER A 85 2.84 2.87 11.27
CA SER A 85 2.30 2.02 12.31
C SER A 85 2.92 0.65 12.23
N PRO A 86 3.22 0.01 13.39
CA PRO A 86 3.55 -1.39 13.42
C PRO A 86 2.33 -2.22 13.00
N ILE A 87 2.09 -2.38 11.70
CA ILE A 87 1.04 -3.24 11.14
C ILE A 87 1.55 -4.66 11.32
N LYS A 88 1.15 -5.38 12.38
CA LYS A 88 1.43 -6.82 12.49
C LYS A 88 0.41 -7.59 11.66
N ILE A 89 0.76 -7.98 10.44
CA ILE A 89 0.03 -9.04 9.72
C ILE A 89 0.70 -10.35 10.13
N THR A 90 0.13 -11.03 11.12
CA THR A 90 0.64 -12.33 11.55
C THR A 90 0.05 -13.41 10.65
N ASN A 91 0.83 -13.97 9.72
CA ASN A 91 0.52 -15.28 9.13
C ASN A 91 0.82 -16.34 10.20
N PHE A 92 -0.17 -17.17 10.52
CA PHE A 92 0.02 -18.44 11.24
C PHE A 92 -0.23 -19.56 10.24
#